data_AF-R7YHP9-F1
#
_entry.id   AF-R7YHP9-F1
#
_cell.length_a   1.000
_cell.length_b   1.000
_cell.length_c   1.000
_cell.angle_alpha   90.00
_cell.angle_beta   90.00
_cell.angle_gamma   90.00
#
_symmetry.space_group_name_H-M   'P 1'
#
loop_
_entity.id
_entity.type
_entity.pdbx_description
1 polymer ?
#
loop_
_entity_poly.entity_id
_entity_poly.type
_entity_poly.pdbx_seq_one_letter_code
_entity_poly.pdbx_strand_id
1 'polypeptide(L)'
;MQEYVAYAINYVFGITNRDLSVIAWSQGNLDTQWALKHWPSTCDVVSDFISISADFHGSRFLTAQCSRFPILPCPPSIIQQGYDANFITTLRSDGGDSAYVPTTSIYSAADEFIQPQSGPGASAFINDACGIGATNNELQVICNGRPAGSFVTHEGVLYNPVAFALAVDALINGGPGSTSQIDLTTLCGQVATEGLSLTD
;
A
#
# COMPACT_ATOMS: atom_id res chain seq x y z
N MET A 1 6.66 13.74 5.14
CA MET A 1 6.13 13.82 3.76
C MET A 1 4.62 13.91 3.77
N GLN A 2 3.93 13.26 4.71
CA GLN A 2 2.53 13.43 5.13
C GLN A 2 1.84 14.76 4.73
N GLU A 3 2.37 15.92 5.15
CA GLU A 3 1.78 17.24 4.85
C GLU A 3 1.69 17.54 3.34
N TYR A 4 2.67 17.08 2.55
CA TYR A 4 2.65 17.21 1.10
C TYR A 4 1.53 16.38 0.48
N VAL A 5 1.26 15.18 1.00
CA VAL A 5 0.16 14.34 0.52
C VAL A 5 -1.18 14.98 0.84
N ALA A 6 -1.38 15.42 2.09
CA ALA A 6 -2.60 16.13 2.50
C ALA A 6 -2.85 17.38 1.66
N TYR A 7 -1.79 18.18 1.43
CA TYR A 7 -1.88 19.35 0.56
C TYR A 7 -2.18 18.97 -0.89
N ALA A 8 -1.49 17.99 -1.45
CA ALA A 8 -1.66 17.58 -2.84
C ALA A 8 -3.08 17.09 -3.13
N ILE A 9 -3.66 16.28 -2.23
CA ILE A 9 -5.06 15.82 -2.34
C ILE A 9 -6.01 17.02 -2.43
N ASN A 10 -5.98 17.90 -1.44
CA ASN A 10 -6.89 19.05 -1.39
C ASN A 10 -6.63 20.03 -2.55
N TYR A 11 -5.36 20.21 -2.95
CA TYR A 11 -4.98 21.09 -4.05
C TYR A 11 -5.49 20.58 -5.39
N VAL A 12 -5.26 19.29 -5.71
CA VAL A 12 -5.72 18.67 -6.95
C VAL A 12 -7.24 18.68 -7.01
N PHE A 13 -7.93 18.36 -5.91
CA PHE A 13 -9.37 18.52 -5.83
C PHE A 13 -9.79 19.98 -6.08
N GLY A 14 -9.14 20.95 -5.43
CA GLY A 14 -9.49 22.37 -5.56
C GLY A 14 -9.35 22.94 -6.98
N ILE A 15 -8.42 22.41 -7.79
CA ILE A 15 -8.23 22.87 -9.18
C ILE A 15 -9.02 22.07 -10.22
N THR A 16 -9.42 20.84 -9.90
CA THR A 16 -10.17 19.97 -10.84
C THR A 16 -11.66 19.91 -10.52
N ASN A 17 -12.05 20.17 -9.27
CA ASN A 17 -13.37 19.92 -8.70
C ASN A 17 -13.87 18.50 -9.00
N ARG A 18 -12.97 17.53 -8.89
CA ARG A 18 -13.22 16.10 -9.07
C ARG A 18 -12.54 15.33 -7.96
N ASP A 19 -13.24 14.33 -7.45
CA ASP A 19 -12.66 13.32 -6.56
C ASP A 19 -11.51 12.62 -7.27
N LEU A 20 -10.52 12.19 -6.50
CA LEU A 20 -9.29 11.61 -7.02
C LEU A 20 -8.95 10.29 -6.33
N SER A 21 -8.15 9.48 -7.01
CA SER A 21 -7.58 8.28 -6.42
C SER A 21 -6.12 8.53 -6.06
N VAL A 22 -5.66 7.90 -4.98
CA VAL A 22 -4.25 7.92 -4.57
C VAL A 22 -3.65 6.54 -4.82
N ILE A 23 -2.54 6.49 -5.55
CA ILE A 23 -1.71 5.29 -5.67
C ILE A 23 -0.41 5.56 -4.95
N ALA A 24 -0.06 4.74 -3.97
CA ALA A 24 1.18 4.90 -3.23
C ALA A 24 1.98 3.61 -3.14
N TRP A 25 3.29 3.76 -3.01
CA TRP A 25 4.24 2.67 -2.89
C TRP A 25 5.11 2.84 -1.66
N SER A 26 5.42 1.74 -0.97
CA SER A 26 6.31 1.74 0.20
C SER A 26 5.82 2.74 1.27
N GLN A 27 6.71 3.55 1.82
CA GLN A 27 6.41 4.63 2.78
C GLN A 27 5.32 5.61 2.31
N GLY A 28 5.11 5.79 1.00
CA GLY A 28 4.05 6.67 0.51
C GLY A 28 2.67 6.25 1.04
N ASN A 29 2.52 4.98 1.40
CA ASN A 29 1.32 4.46 2.04
C ASN A 29 1.14 4.99 3.47
N LEU A 30 2.22 5.05 4.25
CA LEU A 30 2.22 5.69 5.57
C LEU A 30 1.94 7.19 5.48
N ASP A 31 2.51 7.87 4.48
CA ASP A 31 2.24 9.28 4.22
C ASP A 31 0.76 9.52 3.92
N THR A 32 0.17 8.67 3.08
CA THR A 32 -1.24 8.75 2.68
C THR A 32 -2.18 8.43 3.84
N GLN A 33 -1.95 7.33 4.55
CA GLN A 33 -2.78 6.93 5.69
C GLN A 33 -2.71 7.96 6.82
N TRP A 34 -1.53 8.55 7.07
CA TRP A 34 -1.40 9.65 8.02
C TRP A 34 -2.16 10.91 7.58
N ALA A 35 -2.10 11.25 6.28
CA ALA A 35 -2.86 12.37 5.73
C ALA A 35 -4.37 12.17 5.91
N LEU A 36 -4.90 10.98 5.57
CA LEU A 36 -6.30 10.62 5.75
C LEU A 36 -6.73 10.72 7.23
N LYS A 37 -5.89 10.22 8.14
CA LYS A 37 -6.16 10.28 9.59
C LYS A 37 -6.19 11.71 10.14
N HIS A 38 -5.19 12.52 9.81
CA HIS A 38 -4.95 13.81 10.48
C HIS A 38 -5.50 15.03 9.73
N TRP A 39 -5.87 14.87 8.45
CA TRP A 39 -6.59 15.85 7.65
C TRP A 39 -7.88 15.24 7.10
N PRO A 40 -8.95 15.12 7.92
CA PRO A 40 -10.18 14.42 7.51
C PRO A 40 -10.84 14.98 6.24
N SER A 41 -10.58 16.25 5.87
CA SER A 41 -11.06 16.82 4.61
C SER A 41 -10.54 16.07 3.36
N THR A 42 -9.44 15.32 3.50
CA THR A 42 -8.93 14.48 2.42
C THR A 42 -9.80 13.26 2.18
N CYS A 43 -10.46 12.71 3.22
CA CYS A 43 -11.36 11.57 3.09
C CYS A 43 -12.61 11.90 2.27
N ASP A 44 -13.03 13.17 2.25
CA ASP A 44 -14.22 13.63 1.51
C ASP A 44 -14.01 13.66 -0.01
N VAL A 45 -12.75 13.64 -0.47
CA VAL A 45 -12.38 13.90 -1.88
C VAL A 45 -11.52 12.79 -2.48
N VAL A 46 -11.11 11.79 -1.68
CA VAL A 46 -10.40 10.62 -2.16
C VAL A 46 -11.40 9.49 -2.39
N SER A 47 -11.56 9.09 -3.66
CA SER A 47 -12.47 7.99 -4.01
C SER A 47 -11.88 6.63 -3.70
N ASP A 48 -10.56 6.47 -3.89
CA ASP A 48 -9.85 5.20 -3.79
C ASP A 48 -8.40 5.40 -3.36
N PHE A 49 -7.91 4.51 -2.52
CA PHE A 49 -6.51 4.41 -2.12
C PHE A 49 -5.94 3.04 -2.53
N ILE A 50 -5.07 3.03 -3.54
CA ILE A 50 -4.39 1.83 -4.03
C ILE A 50 -2.99 1.79 -3.42
N SER A 51 -2.79 0.84 -2.53
CA SER A 51 -1.62 0.70 -1.68
C SER A 51 -0.73 -0.44 -2.18
N ILE A 52 0.44 -0.12 -2.71
CA ILE A 52 1.41 -1.08 -3.24
C ILE A 52 2.55 -1.27 -2.24
N SER A 53 2.77 -2.50 -1.77
CA SER A 53 3.83 -2.86 -0.83
C SER A 53 3.87 -1.97 0.42
N ALA A 54 2.70 -1.74 1.02
CA ALA A 54 2.60 -0.90 2.21
C ALA A 54 3.25 -1.52 3.44
N ASP A 55 3.63 -0.62 4.35
CA ASP A 55 4.18 -0.91 5.65
C ASP A 55 3.35 -0.22 6.76
N PHE A 56 2.02 -0.37 6.74
CA PHE A 56 1.12 0.25 7.73
C PHE A 56 1.43 -0.16 9.19
N HIS A 57 2.11 -1.28 9.40
CA HIS A 57 2.63 -1.72 10.70
C HIS A 57 4.15 -1.62 10.81
N GLY A 58 4.80 -0.89 9.90
CA GLY A 58 6.24 -0.82 9.78
C GLY A 58 6.87 -2.16 9.40
N SER A 59 8.17 -2.29 9.63
CA SER A 59 8.94 -3.49 9.31
C SER A 59 9.95 -3.83 10.40
N ARG A 60 10.03 -5.13 10.71
CA ARG A 60 11.06 -5.66 11.62
C ARG A 60 12.46 -5.58 11.00
N PHE A 61 12.54 -5.67 9.68
CA PHE A 61 13.80 -5.54 8.97
C PHE A 61 14.36 -4.11 9.11
N LEU A 62 13.51 -3.10 8.94
CA LEU A 62 13.91 -1.69 9.09
C LEU A 62 14.28 -1.36 10.54
N THR A 63 13.61 -1.95 11.54
CA THR A 63 14.05 -1.89 12.94
C THR A 63 15.48 -2.39 13.11
N ALA A 64 15.81 -3.55 12.52
CA ALA A 64 17.15 -4.12 12.61
C ALA A 64 18.20 -3.27 11.88
N GLN A 65 17.86 -2.70 10.72
CA GLN A 65 18.74 -1.85 9.92
C GLN A 65 19.20 -0.61 10.70
N CYS A 66 18.36 -0.07 11.58
CA CYS A 66 18.67 1.09 12.41
C CYS A 66 18.92 0.77 13.89
N SER A 67 19.22 -0.49 14.21
CA SER A 67 19.50 -0.98 15.58
C SER A 67 20.67 -0.28 16.29
N ARG A 68 21.58 0.35 15.54
CA ARG A 68 22.71 1.11 16.09
C ARG A 68 22.39 2.59 16.32
N PHE A 69 21.19 3.07 16.00
CA PHE A 69 20.78 4.44 16.35
C PHE A 69 20.62 4.57 17.88
N PRO A 70 21.06 5.67 18.52
CA PRO A 70 21.63 6.90 17.94
C PRO A 70 23.17 6.89 17.79
N ILE A 71 23.84 5.76 18.01
CA ILE A 71 25.31 5.63 17.90
C ILE A 71 25.77 5.81 16.45
N LEU A 72 25.01 5.26 15.50
CA LEU A 72 25.16 5.55 14.07
C LEU A 72 23.94 6.31 13.55
N PRO A 73 24.14 7.29 12.65
CA PRO A 73 23.02 8.00 12.03
C PRO A 73 22.19 7.03 11.20
N CYS A 74 20.87 7.20 11.25
CA CYS A 74 19.91 6.53 10.39
C CYS A 74 18.91 7.58 9.91
N PRO A 75 18.44 7.53 8.65
CA PRO A 75 17.42 8.46 8.17
C PRO A 75 16.17 8.39 9.06
N PRO A 76 15.59 9.53 9.48
CA PRO A 76 14.44 9.54 10.38
C PRO A 76 13.28 8.67 9.89
N SER A 77 13.03 8.67 8.59
CA SER A 77 11.95 7.89 7.98
C SER A 77 12.16 6.38 8.11
N ILE A 78 13.39 5.88 8.05
CA ILE A 78 13.68 4.45 8.27
C ILE A 78 13.46 4.08 9.74
N ILE A 79 13.82 4.95 10.68
CA ILE A 79 13.52 4.76 12.11
C ILE A 79 12.01 4.73 12.36
N GLN A 80 11.28 5.65 11.71
CA GLN A 80 9.83 5.78 11.86
C GLN A 80 9.06 4.61 11.26
N GLN A 81 9.60 3.92 10.26
CA GLN A 81 9.04 2.70 9.66
C GLN A 81 9.42 1.42 10.44
N GLY A 82 10.11 1.52 11.57
CA GLY A 82 10.33 0.35 12.44
C GLY A 82 9.01 -0.21 12.98
N TYR A 83 8.91 -1.53 13.08
CA TYR A 83 7.66 -2.24 13.45
C TYR A 83 7.00 -1.71 14.72
N ASP A 84 7.80 -1.41 15.75
CA ASP A 84 7.35 -0.91 17.06
C ASP A 84 7.66 0.60 17.25
N ALA A 85 7.87 1.34 16.15
CA ALA A 85 8.18 2.76 16.24
C ALA A 85 7.01 3.55 16.81
N ASN A 86 7.30 4.61 17.57
CA ASN A 86 6.28 5.52 18.10
C ASN A 86 5.40 6.12 16.99
N PHE A 87 5.98 6.36 15.81
CA PHE A 87 5.25 6.83 14.64
C PHE A 87 4.19 5.82 14.18
N ILE A 88 4.56 4.55 13.98
CA ILE A 88 3.63 3.46 13.61
C ILE A 88 2.56 3.27 14.69
N THR A 89 2.96 3.24 15.97
CA THR A 89 2.03 3.11 17.10
C THR A 89 1.01 4.24 17.09
N THR A 90 1.46 5.48 16.85
CA THR A 90 0.59 6.66 16.77
C THR A 90 -0.33 6.59 15.56
N LEU A 91 0.18 6.22 14.38
CA LEU A 91 -0.63 6.07 13.17
C LEU A 91 -1.74 5.05 13.39
N ARG A 92 -1.41 3.86 13.91
CA ARG A 92 -2.34 2.74 14.07
C ARG A 92 -3.36 2.93 15.19
N SER A 93 -3.05 3.75 16.20
CA SER A 93 -3.98 4.04 17.30
C SER A 93 -5.31 4.64 16.80
N ASP A 94 -6.37 4.52 17.61
CA ASP A 94 -7.67 5.16 17.38
C ASP A 94 -8.25 4.91 15.97
N GLY A 95 -8.13 3.66 15.49
CA GLY A 95 -8.69 3.21 14.22
C GLY A 95 -7.85 3.51 12.99
N GLY A 96 -6.63 4.05 13.13
CA GLY A 96 -5.76 4.31 11.98
C GLY A 96 -5.10 3.07 11.38
N ASP A 97 -5.32 1.89 11.97
CA ASP A 97 -5.05 0.58 11.37
C ASP A 97 -6.21 0.05 10.49
N SER A 98 -7.27 0.86 10.31
CA SER A 98 -8.38 0.62 9.40
C SER A 98 -8.38 1.63 8.25
N ALA A 99 -8.96 1.24 7.13
CA ALA A 99 -9.08 2.09 5.95
C ALA A 99 -10.04 3.28 6.23
N TYR A 100 -9.64 4.47 5.79
CA TYR A 100 -10.46 5.69 5.88
C TYR A 100 -11.29 5.97 4.62
N VAL A 101 -10.86 5.40 3.49
CA VAL A 101 -11.48 5.49 2.16
C VAL A 101 -11.35 4.11 1.51
N PRO A 102 -12.14 3.77 0.46
CA PRO A 102 -11.99 2.50 -0.25
C PRO A 102 -10.53 2.17 -0.54
N THR A 103 -10.01 1.05 0.01
CA THR A 103 -8.58 0.76 -0.01
C THR A 103 -8.26 -0.59 -0.65
N THR A 104 -7.42 -0.57 -1.68
CA THR A 104 -6.89 -1.78 -2.34
C THR A 104 -5.44 -1.97 -1.89
N SER A 105 -5.22 -2.84 -0.91
CA SER A 105 -3.86 -3.17 -0.45
C SER A 105 -3.32 -4.36 -1.25
N ILE A 106 -2.13 -4.22 -1.84
CA ILE A 106 -1.48 -5.22 -2.70
C ILE A 106 -0.06 -5.43 -2.24
N TYR A 107 0.32 -6.67 -1.93
CA TYR A 107 1.61 -6.96 -1.33
C TYR A 107 2.12 -8.37 -1.63
N SER A 108 3.41 -8.58 -1.36
CA SER A 108 4.11 -9.84 -1.58
C SER A 108 4.67 -10.39 -0.28
N ALA A 109 4.45 -11.68 -0.01
CA ALA A 109 5.10 -12.43 1.06
C ALA A 109 6.64 -12.43 0.94
N ALA A 110 7.16 -12.28 -0.28
CA ALA A 110 8.58 -12.31 -0.61
C ALA A 110 9.25 -10.92 -0.54
N ASP A 111 8.55 -9.89 -0.07
CA ASP A 111 9.08 -8.55 0.12
C ASP A 111 10.33 -8.55 1.03
N GLU A 112 11.45 -8.08 0.51
CA GLU A 112 12.75 -8.15 1.17
C GLU A 112 13.01 -7.02 2.18
N PHE A 113 12.15 -5.98 2.19
CA PHE A 113 12.29 -4.83 3.09
C PHE A 113 11.19 -4.77 4.14
N ILE A 114 9.96 -5.14 3.79
CA ILE A 114 8.81 -5.06 4.68
C ILE A 114 8.46 -6.47 5.14
N GLN A 115 8.67 -6.73 6.43
CA GLN A 115 8.38 -8.01 7.04
C GLN A 115 7.81 -7.83 8.47
N PRO A 116 6.79 -8.61 8.86
CA PRO A 116 6.11 -9.67 8.09
C PRO A 116 5.20 -9.13 6.97
N GLN A 117 5.07 -9.86 5.86
CA GLN A 117 4.23 -9.47 4.71
C GLN A 117 3.31 -10.61 4.20
N SER A 118 2.86 -11.49 5.08
CA SER A 118 1.97 -12.61 4.75
C SER A 118 0.80 -12.76 5.72
N GLY A 119 -0.35 -13.16 5.18
CA GLY A 119 -1.58 -13.39 5.91
C GLY A 119 -2.12 -12.15 6.63
N PRO A 120 -3.05 -12.34 7.58
CA PRO A 120 -3.60 -11.23 8.38
C PRO A 120 -2.58 -10.52 9.27
N GLY A 121 -1.37 -11.05 9.41
CA GLY A 121 -0.27 -10.42 10.14
C GLY A 121 0.66 -9.56 9.26
N ALA A 122 0.39 -9.48 7.95
CA ALA A 122 1.18 -8.67 7.02
C ALA A 122 1.15 -7.18 7.39
N SER A 123 2.26 -6.47 7.18
CA SER A 123 2.32 -5.04 7.47
C SER A 123 1.42 -4.21 6.56
N ALA A 124 1.24 -4.63 5.30
CA ALA A 124 0.29 -4.02 4.37
C ALA A 124 -1.18 -4.33 4.69
N PHE A 125 -1.47 -5.23 5.63
CA PHE A 125 -2.86 -5.58 5.94
C PHE A 125 -3.58 -4.38 6.57
N ILE A 126 -4.69 -3.98 5.95
CA ILE A 126 -5.54 -2.89 6.44
C ILE A 126 -6.93 -3.43 6.80
N ASN A 127 -7.43 -3.03 7.97
CA ASN A 127 -8.76 -3.40 8.44
C ASN A 127 -9.85 -2.54 7.78
N ASP A 128 -11.11 -2.93 7.93
CA ASP A 128 -12.27 -2.15 7.47
C ASP A 128 -13.31 -1.98 8.59
N ALA A 129 -12.90 -1.36 9.70
CA ALA A 129 -13.80 -1.15 10.84
C ALA A 129 -14.98 -0.21 10.51
N CYS A 130 -14.83 0.66 9.51
CA CYS A 130 -15.85 1.61 9.07
C CYS A 130 -16.79 1.06 8.00
N GLY A 131 -16.52 -0.13 7.45
CA GLY A 131 -17.32 -0.73 6.37
C GLY A 131 -17.29 0.08 5.08
N ILE A 132 -16.19 0.80 4.82
CA ILE A 132 -16.00 1.63 3.63
C ILE A 132 -15.42 0.83 2.45
N GLY A 133 -14.98 -0.41 2.70
CA GLY A 133 -14.42 -1.32 1.72
C GLY A 133 -12.89 -1.35 1.78
N ALA A 134 -12.33 -2.50 2.13
CA ALA A 134 -10.91 -2.79 1.95
C ALA A 134 -10.68 -4.19 1.38
N THR A 135 -9.75 -4.31 0.43
CA THR A 135 -9.25 -5.60 -0.06
C THR A 135 -7.76 -5.75 0.24
N ASN A 136 -7.37 -6.93 0.74
CA ASN A 136 -5.98 -7.27 1.08
C ASN A 136 -5.50 -8.38 0.14
N ASN A 137 -4.62 -8.02 -0.79
CA ASN A 137 -4.28 -8.82 -1.97
C ASN A 137 -2.83 -9.31 -1.89
N GLU A 138 -2.64 -10.47 -1.25
CA GLU A 138 -1.35 -11.14 -1.20
C GLU A 138 -1.10 -11.91 -2.52
N LEU A 139 -0.06 -11.52 -3.26
CA LEU A 139 0.21 -12.07 -4.59
C LEU A 139 0.43 -13.58 -4.59
N GLN A 140 1.12 -14.11 -3.56
CA GLN A 140 1.38 -15.55 -3.42
C GLN A 140 0.12 -16.35 -3.10
N VAL A 141 -0.89 -15.72 -2.49
CA VAL A 141 -2.19 -16.36 -2.24
C VAL A 141 -3.04 -16.34 -3.51
N ILE A 142 -3.08 -15.21 -4.21
CA ILE A 142 -3.87 -15.03 -5.44
C ILE A 142 -3.34 -15.90 -6.57
N CYS A 143 -2.01 -15.89 -6.79
CA CYS A 143 -1.33 -16.58 -7.88
C CYS A 143 -0.44 -17.73 -7.37
N ASN A 144 -0.97 -18.55 -6.47
CA ASN A 144 -0.22 -19.64 -5.85
C ASN A 144 0.41 -20.59 -6.89
N GLY A 145 1.74 -20.74 -6.81
CA GLY A 145 2.52 -21.59 -7.71
C GLY A 145 2.58 -21.11 -9.16
N ARG A 146 2.23 -19.85 -9.44
CA ARG A 146 2.25 -19.25 -10.78
C ARG A 146 3.24 -18.08 -10.86
N PRO A 147 3.70 -17.70 -12.08
CA PRO A 147 4.68 -16.65 -12.29
C PRO A 147 4.41 -15.35 -11.50
N ALA A 148 3.20 -14.79 -11.57
CA ALA A 148 2.89 -13.52 -10.89
C ALA A 148 2.85 -13.63 -9.34
N GLY A 149 2.78 -14.84 -8.79
CA GLY A 149 2.84 -15.12 -7.35
C GLY A 149 4.13 -15.80 -6.93
N SER A 150 5.19 -15.72 -7.73
CA SER A 150 6.51 -16.30 -7.42
C SER A 150 7.30 -15.37 -6.47
N PHE A 151 8.62 -15.25 -6.66
CA PHE A 151 9.44 -14.30 -5.92
C PHE A 151 9.21 -12.88 -6.46
N VAL A 152 8.36 -12.11 -5.78
CA VAL A 152 8.06 -10.72 -6.11
C VAL A 152 8.63 -9.84 -5.00
N THR A 153 9.62 -9.01 -5.33
CA THR A 153 10.29 -8.10 -4.39
C THR A 153 9.41 -6.92 -4.00
N HIS A 154 9.89 -6.08 -3.09
CA HIS A 154 9.21 -4.87 -2.62
C HIS A 154 8.81 -3.94 -3.78
N GLU A 155 9.76 -3.60 -4.65
CA GLU A 155 9.54 -2.88 -5.91
C GLU A 155 8.88 -3.76 -6.97
N GLY A 156 9.07 -5.08 -6.90
CA GLY A 156 8.53 -6.03 -7.87
C GLY A 156 7.01 -6.02 -7.99
N VAL A 157 6.32 -5.59 -6.94
CA VAL A 157 4.86 -5.42 -6.95
C VAL A 157 4.43 -4.31 -7.94
N LEU A 158 5.26 -3.30 -8.21
CA LEU A 158 4.93 -2.18 -9.11
C LEU A 158 4.71 -2.62 -10.56
N TYR A 159 5.47 -3.60 -11.03
CA TYR A 159 5.32 -4.14 -12.38
C TYR A 159 4.50 -5.44 -12.43
N ASN A 160 3.96 -5.90 -11.30
CA ASN A 160 3.22 -7.15 -11.22
C ASN A 160 1.88 -7.06 -11.98
N PRO A 161 1.56 -8.03 -12.86
CA PRO A 161 0.35 -8.00 -13.70
C PRO A 161 -0.96 -8.00 -12.90
N VAL A 162 -1.01 -8.73 -11.77
CA VAL A 162 -2.20 -8.73 -10.90
C VAL A 162 -2.32 -7.42 -10.13
N ALA A 163 -1.20 -6.87 -9.66
CA ALA A 163 -1.21 -5.58 -8.97
C ALA A 163 -1.73 -4.46 -9.89
N PHE A 164 -1.26 -4.43 -11.14
CA PHE A 164 -1.74 -3.50 -12.15
C PHE A 164 -3.23 -3.69 -12.44
N ALA A 165 -3.68 -4.93 -12.63
CA ALA A 165 -5.09 -5.21 -12.91
C ALA A 165 -6.01 -4.80 -11.76
N LEU A 166 -5.61 -5.02 -10.50
CA LEU A 166 -6.36 -4.58 -9.33
C LEU A 166 -6.40 -3.05 -9.21
N ALA A 167 -5.30 -2.37 -9.53
CA ALA A 167 -5.27 -0.91 -9.57
C ALA A 167 -6.22 -0.37 -10.66
N VAL A 168 -6.20 -0.95 -11.86
CA VAL A 168 -7.11 -0.57 -12.95
C VAL A 168 -8.56 -0.84 -12.58
N ASP A 169 -8.85 -1.98 -11.95
CA ASP A 169 -10.20 -2.34 -11.49
C ASP A 169 -10.74 -1.31 -10.50
N ALA A 170 -9.96 -0.95 -9.47
CA ALA A 170 -10.32 0.07 -8.50
C ALA A 170 -10.63 1.43 -9.16
N LEU A 171 -9.77 1.85 -10.10
CA LEU A 171 -9.92 3.14 -10.80
C LEU A 171 -11.16 3.22 -11.70
N ILE A 172 -11.60 2.09 -12.28
CA ILE A 172 -12.68 2.08 -13.28
C ILE A 172 -14.03 1.79 -12.63
N ASN A 173 -14.08 0.86 -11.67
CA ASN A 173 -15.33 0.36 -11.12
C ASN A 173 -15.74 1.07 -9.83
N GLY A 174 -14.81 1.82 -9.20
CA GLY A 174 -15.00 2.48 -7.93
C GLY A 174 -15.04 1.49 -6.77
N GLY A 175 -14.51 1.91 -5.63
CA GLY A 175 -14.31 1.01 -4.51
C GLY A 175 -13.02 0.19 -4.65
N PRO A 176 -12.69 -0.64 -3.64
CA PRO A 176 -11.43 -1.36 -3.67
C PRO A 176 -11.41 -2.42 -4.79
N GLY A 177 -10.26 -2.55 -5.44
CA GLY A 177 -10.02 -3.51 -6.51
C GLY A 177 -10.32 -4.94 -6.06
N SER A 178 -10.95 -5.70 -6.94
CA SER A 178 -11.51 -7.02 -6.67
C SER A 178 -10.94 -8.08 -7.60
N THR A 179 -10.43 -9.15 -7.01
CA THR A 179 -9.93 -10.33 -7.74
C THR A 179 -11.00 -11.06 -8.55
N SER A 180 -12.29 -10.87 -8.24
CA SER A 180 -13.40 -11.44 -9.01
C SER A 180 -13.68 -10.72 -10.33
N GLN A 181 -13.12 -9.53 -10.54
CA GLN A 181 -13.35 -8.70 -11.72
C GLN A 181 -12.22 -8.77 -12.76
N ILE A 182 -11.15 -9.51 -12.46
CA ILE A 182 -9.94 -9.60 -13.30
C ILE A 182 -9.66 -11.04 -13.75
N ASP A 183 -9.04 -11.20 -14.93
CA ASP A 183 -8.70 -12.53 -15.46
C ASP A 183 -7.43 -13.11 -14.81
N LEU A 184 -7.58 -13.66 -13.62
CA LEU A 184 -6.49 -14.31 -12.89
C LEU A 184 -5.85 -15.48 -13.65
N THR A 185 -6.57 -16.12 -14.58
CA THR A 185 -6.00 -17.25 -15.33
C THR A 185 -4.85 -16.77 -16.20
N THR A 186 -5.08 -15.69 -16.94
CA THR A 186 -4.08 -15.06 -17.80
C THR A 186 -3.05 -14.30 -16.98
N LEU A 187 -3.49 -13.42 -16.08
CA LEU A 187 -2.61 -12.53 -15.32
C LEU A 187 -1.62 -13.30 -14.44
N CYS A 188 -2.05 -14.37 -13.78
CA CYS A 188 -1.13 -15.15 -12.96
C CYS A 188 -0.04 -15.87 -13.78
N GLY A 189 -0.25 -16.08 -15.08
CA GLY A 189 0.73 -16.68 -15.99
C GLY A 189 1.83 -15.72 -16.48
N GLN A 190 1.70 -14.43 -16.20
CA GLN A 190 2.62 -13.39 -16.64
C GLN A 190 3.69 -13.09 -15.59
N VAL A 191 4.87 -12.64 -16.03
CA VAL A 191 5.99 -12.23 -15.16
C VAL A 191 6.00 -10.73 -14.88
N ALA A 192 5.42 -9.94 -15.78
CA ALA A 192 5.28 -8.50 -15.70
C ALA A 192 4.02 -8.06 -16.44
N THR A 193 3.54 -6.86 -16.12
CA THR A 193 2.37 -6.25 -16.76
C THR A 193 2.60 -6.06 -18.26
N GLU A 194 1.59 -6.39 -19.07
CA GLU A 194 1.63 -6.14 -20.50
C GLU A 194 1.77 -4.63 -20.81
N GLY A 195 2.66 -4.30 -21.76
CA GLY A 195 2.98 -2.92 -22.09
C GLY A 195 4.22 -2.36 -21.38
N LEU A 196 4.69 -3.03 -20.31
CA LEU A 196 6.02 -2.80 -19.76
C LEU A 196 7.09 -3.54 -20.57
N SER A 197 8.29 -2.98 -20.56
CA SER A 197 9.48 -3.47 -21.21
C SER A 197 10.52 -3.94 -20.17
N LEU A 198 11.62 -4.52 -20.62
CA LEU A 198 12.71 -4.96 -19.73
C LEU A 198 13.38 -3.78 -18.99
N THR A 199 13.24 -2.56 -19.48
CA THR A 199 13.87 -1.37 -18.89
C THR A 199 12.99 -0.63 -17.88
N ASP A 200 11.72 -1.03 -17.78
CA ASP A 200 10.79 -0.53 -16.76
C ASP A 200 10.96 -1.32 -15.45
#